data_AF-A0A2R6QJM3-F1
#
_entry.id   AF-A0A2R6QJM3-F1
#
_cell.length_a   1.000
_cell.length_b   1.000
_cell.length_c   1.000
_cell.angle_alpha   90.00
_cell.angle_beta   90.00
_cell.angle_gamma   90.00
#
_symmetry.space_group_name_H-M   'P 1'
#
loop_
_entity.id
_entity.type
_entity.pdbx_description
1 polymer ?
#
loop_
_entity_poly.entity_id
_entity_poly.type
_entity_poly.pdbx_seq_one_letter_code
_entity_poly.pdbx_strand_id
1 'polypeptide(L)'
;MQPSQESLHFQPHFISHDSLYKSTKNGLIVRELKESTKKKNMDLLSHVLLFLFLFLFTIPAKSADPLSEYCNTNTIISRNQTSANIDRLLSQLVSGTILNGYIATSYGKAKDKVYGLAQCRADVGRKDCSTCIKDAAKEILKRCPNQADARIWYDFCFLRYDIKNFFGEVDTSFGIFYLNVENVTNPKTFNKELGTLMDRISSKAVVAGNKGNGRDKTKLTPFLTVYALVQCTRDLSPLFCSQCLAIATENFQTICKNRKGCRALYSNCYVRYELYPFYFPLDSDSANASKAHHVSVVFKPQVS
;
A
#
# COMPACT_ATOMS: atom_id res chain seq x y z
N MET A 1 48.63 -64.10 17.73
CA MET A 1 48.42 -64.70 19.07
C MET A 1 46.99 -64.41 19.52
N GLN A 2 46.49 -65.17 20.50
CA GLN A 2 45.07 -65.34 20.94
C GLN A 2 44.94 -64.98 22.45
N PRO A 3 43.83 -65.22 23.24
CA PRO A 3 42.57 -66.01 23.06
C PRO A 3 41.31 -65.08 23.09
N SER A 4 40.10 -65.33 23.64
CA SER A 4 39.46 -66.36 24.51
C SER A 4 37.91 -66.45 24.34
N GLN A 5 37.17 -67.04 25.31
CA GLN A 5 35.72 -67.35 25.30
C GLN A 5 35.15 -67.38 26.74
N GLU A 6 33.81 -67.43 26.94
CA GLU A 6 33.13 -68.34 27.90
C GLU A 6 31.57 -68.43 27.75
N SER A 7 30.86 -69.23 28.60
CA SER A 7 29.44 -69.67 28.44
C SER A 7 28.77 -70.17 29.74
N LEU A 8 27.42 -70.34 29.83
CA LEU A 8 26.69 -71.18 30.85
C LEU A 8 25.14 -71.37 30.61
N HIS A 9 24.42 -72.10 31.50
CA HIS A 9 23.12 -72.79 31.26
C HIS A 9 22.17 -72.90 32.52
N PHE A 10 20.85 -73.22 32.41
CA PHE A 10 19.86 -73.24 33.55
C PHE A 10 18.53 -74.07 33.36
N GLN A 11 17.71 -74.27 34.43
CA GLN A 11 16.46 -75.11 34.53
C GLN A 11 15.13 -74.36 34.92
N PRO A 12 13.90 -74.95 34.78
CA PRO A 12 12.59 -74.34 35.15
C PRO A 12 11.59 -75.17 36.04
N HIS A 13 10.44 -74.55 36.44
CA HIS A 13 9.32 -75.11 37.25
C HIS A 13 7.91 -74.63 36.74
N PHE A 14 6.77 -75.12 37.27
CA PHE A 14 5.38 -74.87 36.78
C PHE A 14 4.37 -74.27 37.82
N ILE A 15 3.24 -73.69 37.33
CA ILE A 15 2.20 -72.93 38.09
C ILE A 15 0.76 -73.29 37.60
N SER A 16 -0.29 -73.10 38.42
CA SER A 16 -1.70 -73.51 38.17
C SER A 16 -2.62 -72.46 37.50
N HIS A 17 -3.81 -72.91 37.06
CA HIS A 17 -4.56 -72.33 35.93
C HIS A 17 -5.59 -71.23 36.23
N ASP A 18 -6.27 -71.25 37.40
CA ASP A 18 -7.48 -70.43 37.63
C ASP A 18 -7.15 -68.93 37.85
N SER A 19 -5.95 -68.65 38.36
CA SER A 19 -5.39 -67.30 38.46
C SER A 19 -5.20 -66.64 37.08
N LEU A 20 -4.88 -67.40 36.04
CA LEU A 20 -4.70 -66.87 34.68
C LEU A 20 -6.01 -66.35 34.07
N TYR A 21 -7.16 -66.97 34.36
CA TYR A 21 -8.43 -66.51 33.79
C TYR A 21 -8.85 -65.14 34.34
N LYS A 22 -8.74 -64.96 35.66
CA LYS A 22 -9.05 -63.67 36.31
C LYS A 22 -8.04 -62.59 35.93
N SER A 23 -6.77 -62.96 35.76
CA SER A 23 -5.71 -62.07 35.26
C SER A 23 -5.95 -61.61 33.82
N THR A 24 -6.26 -62.53 32.90
CA THR A 24 -6.49 -62.20 31.47
C THR A 24 -7.72 -61.33 31.25
N LYS A 25 -8.82 -61.55 31.97
CA LYS A 25 -10.02 -60.68 31.87
C LYS A 25 -9.76 -59.25 32.33
N ASN A 26 -9.02 -59.07 33.44
CA ASN A 26 -8.58 -57.74 33.88
C ASN A 26 -7.62 -57.10 32.86
N GLY A 27 -6.69 -57.89 32.29
CA GLY A 27 -5.77 -57.44 31.24
C GLY A 27 -6.46 -56.97 29.95
N LEU A 28 -7.61 -57.54 29.59
CA LEU A 28 -8.40 -57.10 28.44
C LEU A 28 -9.02 -55.72 28.66
N ILE A 29 -9.69 -55.52 29.81
CA ILE A 29 -10.33 -54.24 30.18
C ILE A 29 -9.28 -53.11 30.24
N VAL A 30 -8.09 -53.38 30.79
CA VAL A 30 -6.98 -52.41 30.81
C VAL A 30 -6.48 -52.05 29.40
N ARG A 31 -6.51 -52.97 28.44
CA ARG A 31 -6.18 -52.68 27.03
C ARG A 31 -7.25 -51.80 26.38
N GLU A 32 -8.53 -52.14 26.53
CA GLU A 32 -9.65 -51.36 25.98
C GLU A 32 -9.70 -49.93 26.53
N LEU A 33 -9.49 -49.76 27.83
CA LEU A 33 -9.41 -48.44 28.46
C LEU A 33 -8.20 -47.63 27.95
N LYS A 34 -7.04 -48.28 27.77
CA LYS A 34 -5.82 -47.65 27.23
C LYS A 34 -5.99 -47.25 25.76
N GLU A 35 -6.69 -48.05 24.97
CA GLU A 35 -6.98 -47.78 23.56
C GLU A 35 -8.05 -46.69 23.38
N SER A 36 -9.12 -46.72 24.18
CA SER A 36 -10.12 -45.65 24.26
C SER A 36 -9.49 -44.31 24.67
N THR A 37 -8.57 -44.33 25.64
CA THR A 37 -7.79 -43.14 26.05
C THR A 37 -6.84 -42.67 24.95
N LYS A 38 -6.13 -43.60 24.28
CA LYS A 38 -5.27 -43.28 23.13
C LYS A 38 -6.07 -42.63 21.99
N LYS A 39 -7.26 -43.14 21.68
CA LYS A 39 -8.15 -42.56 20.66
C LYS A 39 -8.60 -41.15 21.05
N LYS A 40 -9.14 -40.95 22.26
CA LYS A 40 -9.53 -39.62 22.75
C LYS A 40 -8.38 -38.61 22.72
N ASN A 41 -7.16 -39.03 23.08
CA ASN A 41 -5.98 -38.17 23.02
C ASN A 41 -5.56 -37.83 21.58
N MET A 42 -5.73 -38.77 20.64
CA MET A 42 -5.44 -38.55 19.21
C MET A 42 -6.49 -37.64 18.56
N ASP A 43 -7.77 -37.82 18.89
CA ASP A 43 -8.87 -36.95 18.46
C ASP A 43 -8.67 -35.53 19.01
N LEU A 44 -8.31 -35.38 20.29
CA LEU A 44 -7.99 -34.09 20.92
C LEU A 44 -6.78 -33.42 20.27
N LEU A 45 -5.71 -34.17 20.00
CA LEU A 45 -4.52 -33.67 19.30
C LEU A 45 -4.86 -33.17 17.89
N SER A 46 -5.72 -33.90 17.17
CA SER A 46 -6.22 -33.50 15.85
C SER A 46 -6.99 -32.17 15.90
N HIS A 47 -7.87 -31.99 16.88
CA HIS A 47 -8.59 -30.72 17.08
C HIS A 47 -7.65 -29.57 17.46
N VAL A 48 -6.67 -29.80 18.33
CA VAL A 48 -5.65 -28.79 18.69
C VAL A 48 -4.81 -28.39 17.47
N LEU A 49 -4.37 -29.35 16.66
CA LEU A 49 -3.65 -29.08 15.41
C LEU A 49 -4.51 -28.31 14.41
N LEU A 50 -5.81 -28.62 14.28
CA LEU A 50 -6.73 -27.89 13.42
C LEU A 50 -6.95 -26.45 13.89
N PHE A 51 -7.08 -26.21 15.20
CA PHE A 51 -7.16 -24.86 15.77
C PHE A 51 -5.86 -24.06 15.56
N LEU A 52 -4.69 -24.68 15.76
CA LEU A 52 -3.40 -24.05 15.49
C LEU A 52 -3.24 -23.71 13.99
N PHE A 53 -3.70 -24.60 13.10
CA PHE A 53 -3.72 -24.35 11.65
C PHE A 53 -4.63 -23.16 11.30
N LEU A 54 -5.84 -23.07 11.87
CA LEU A 54 -6.74 -21.93 11.66
C LEU A 54 -6.14 -20.60 12.14
N PHE A 55 -5.43 -20.59 13.28
CA PHE A 55 -4.70 -19.40 13.76
C PHE A 55 -3.51 -19.00 12.86
N LEU A 56 -2.90 -19.94 12.12
CA LEU A 56 -1.85 -19.63 11.14
C LEU A 56 -2.41 -18.92 9.88
N PHE A 57 -3.71 -19.06 9.58
CA PHE A 57 -4.35 -18.34 8.48
C PHE A 57 -4.88 -16.96 8.86
N THR A 58 -4.95 -16.60 10.14
CA THR A 58 -5.27 -15.23 10.58
C THR A 58 -4.07 -14.29 10.44
N ILE A 59 -3.51 -14.19 9.22
CA ILE A 59 -2.59 -13.11 8.87
C ILE A 59 -3.41 -11.80 8.96
N PRO A 60 -3.06 -10.85 9.85
CA PRO A 60 -3.74 -9.58 9.88
C PRO A 60 -3.52 -8.89 8.53
N ALA A 61 -4.61 -8.49 7.86
CA ALA A 61 -4.54 -7.81 6.57
C ALA A 61 -3.75 -6.51 6.73
N LYS A 62 -2.45 -6.55 6.41
CA LYS A 62 -1.57 -5.40 6.59
C LYS A 62 -2.06 -4.30 5.63
N SER A 63 -2.39 -3.14 6.20
CA SER A 63 -2.59 -1.91 5.44
C SER A 63 -1.45 -1.75 4.44
N ALA A 64 -1.74 -1.21 3.26
CA ALA A 64 -0.67 -0.64 2.45
C ALA A 64 0.09 0.38 3.32
N ASP A 65 1.41 0.36 3.26
CA ASP A 65 2.19 1.48 3.77
C ASP A 65 1.98 2.68 2.81
N PRO A 66 1.88 3.93 3.31
CA PRO A 66 1.86 5.10 2.43
C PRO A 66 3.13 5.15 1.59
N LEU A 67 3.06 5.80 0.43
CA LEU A 67 4.25 6.16 -0.32
C LEU A 67 5.07 7.16 0.52
N SER A 68 4.43 8.24 0.97
CA SER A 68 5.05 9.29 1.78
C SER A 68 3.99 10.16 2.47
N GLU A 69 4.45 10.96 3.43
CA GLU A 69 3.73 11.97 4.18
C GLU A 69 4.47 13.32 4.14
N TYR A 70 3.75 14.41 4.40
CA TYR A 70 4.35 15.70 4.69
C TYR A 70 3.60 16.35 5.85
N CYS A 71 4.33 16.74 6.89
CA CYS A 71 3.82 17.33 8.11
C CYS A 71 4.47 18.71 8.27
N ASN A 72 3.68 19.79 8.19
CA ASN A 72 4.21 21.14 8.25
C ASN A 72 4.51 21.55 9.70
N THR A 73 5.77 21.39 10.11
CA THR A 73 6.25 21.63 11.48
C THR A 73 6.05 23.06 11.98
N ASN A 74 5.90 24.03 11.08
CA ASN A 74 5.62 25.43 11.41
C ASN A 74 4.13 25.69 11.73
N THR A 75 3.25 24.70 11.54
CA THR A 75 1.82 24.82 11.78
C THR A 75 1.36 23.80 12.83
N ILE A 76 1.16 24.26 14.06
CA ILE A 76 0.79 23.40 15.20
C ILE A 76 -0.70 23.56 15.53
N ILE A 77 -1.37 22.46 15.89
CA ILE A 77 -2.74 22.46 16.40
C ILE A 77 -2.76 23.13 17.79
N SER A 78 -3.01 24.44 17.80
CA SER A 78 -2.98 25.27 19.03
C SER A 78 -4.24 25.18 19.90
N ARG A 79 -5.28 24.45 19.46
CA ARG A 79 -6.60 24.38 20.12
C ARG A 79 -7.25 23.01 19.96
N ASN A 80 -7.80 22.49 21.05
CA ASN A 80 -8.54 21.22 21.09
C ASN A 80 -9.71 21.20 20.08
N GLN A 81 -10.37 22.34 19.87
CA GLN A 81 -11.47 22.45 18.91
C GLN A 81 -10.99 22.35 17.45
N THR A 82 -9.77 22.80 17.12
CA THR A 82 -9.15 22.54 15.82
C THR A 82 -8.90 21.05 15.62
N SER A 83 -8.38 20.34 16.64
CA SER A 83 -8.19 18.88 16.57
C SER A 83 -9.51 18.14 16.31
N ALA A 84 -10.54 18.41 17.12
CA ALA A 84 -11.86 17.81 16.95
C ALA A 84 -12.54 18.19 15.63
N ASN A 85 -12.15 19.30 14.99
CA ASN A 85 -12.59 19.67 13.66
C ASN A 85 -11.81 18.93 12.55
N ILE A 86 -10.53 18.59 12.76
CA ILE A 86 -9.77 17.69 11.87
C ILE A 86 -10.39 16.29 11.89
N ASP A 87 -10.69 15.70 13.06
CA ASP A 87 -11.29 14.36 13.16
C ASP A 87 -12.64 14.27 12.40
N ARG A 88 -13.47 15.31 12.53
CA ARG A 88 -14.75 15.43 11.84
C ARG A 88 -14.58 15.70 10.34
N LEU A 89 -13.61 16.52 9.95
CA LEU A 89 -13.25 16.74 8.55
C LEU A 89 -12.79 15.45 7.89
N LEU A 90 -11.86 14.71 8.50
CA LEU A 90 -11.39 13.40 8.01
C LEU A 90 -12.55 12.41 7.84
N SER A 91 -13.50 12.39 8.78
CA SER A 91 -14.72 11.58 8.68
C SER A 91 -15.61 11.96 7.47
N GLN A 92 -15.70 13.27 7.15
CA GLN A 92 -16.37 13.76 5.94
C GLN A 92 -15.58 13.46 4.65
N LEU A 93 -14.24 13.54 4.69
CA LEU A 93 -13.39 13.17 3.56
C LEU A 93 -13.56 11.69 3.21
N VAL A 94 -13.51 10.80 4.21
CA VAL A 94 -13.71 9.36 4.01
C VAL A 94 -15.06 9.06 3.38
N SER A 95 -16.15 9.58 3.96
CA SER A 95 -17.51 9.31 3.44
C SER A 95 -17.75 9.92 2.05
N GLY A 96 -17.28 11.15 1.81
CA GLY A 96 -17.44 11.84 0.53
C GLY A 96 -16.66 11.20 -0.62
N THR A 97 -15.40 10.82 -0.40
CA THR A 97 -14.54 10.23 -1.44
C THR A 97 -14.99 8.81 -1.80
N ILE A 98 -15.55 8.02 -0.88
CA ILE A 98 -16.11 6.69 -1.17
C ILE A 98 -17.27 6.76 -2.17
N LEU A 99 -18.08 7.82 -2.13
CA LEU A 99 -19.19 8.03 -3.04
C LEU A 99 -18.71 8.51 -4.43
N ASN A 100 -17.84 9.52 -4.45
CA ASN A 100 -17.57 10.35 -5.63
C ASN A 100 -16.16 10.19 -6.24
N GLY A 101 -15.29 9.39 -5.62
CA GLY A 101 -13.85 9.29 -5.92
C GLY A 101 -13.04 10.55 -5.55
N TYR A 102 -13.70 11.58 -5.05
CA TYR A 102 -13.15 12.89 -4.72
C TYR A 102 -14.09 13.68 -3.80
N ILE A 103 -13.54 14.44 -2.85
CA ILE A 103 -14.22 15.56 -2.20
C ILE A 103 -13.19 16.62 -1.79
N ALA A 104 -13.59 17.89 -1.84
CA ALA A 104 -12.97 19.00 -1.13
C ALA A 104 -14.06 19.67 -0.27
N THR A 105 -13.77 19.94 1.01
CA THR A 105 -14.74 20.48 1.97
C THR A 105 -14.03 21.14 3.15
N SER A 106 -14.77 21.83 4.01
CA SER A 106 -14.24 22.44 5.23
C SER A 106 -15.15 22.21 6.43
N TYR A 107 -14.56 21.97 7.60
CA TYR A 107 -15.28 21.82 8.86
C TYR A 107 -14.90 22.93 9.85
N GLY A 108 -15.77 23.23 10.81
CA GLY A 108 -15.56 24.30 11.80
C GLY A 108 -15.95 25.70 11.31
N LYS A 109 -15.64 26.72 12.13
CA LYS A 109 -15.98 28.13 11.87
C LYS A 109 -14.85 29.05 12.35
N ALA A 110 -14.74 30.23 11.73
CA ALA A 110 -13.77 31.26 12.06
C ALA A 110 -12.35 30.69 12.24
N LYS A 111 -11.64 31.06 13.32
CA LYS A 111 -10.29 30.61 13.65
C LYS A 111 -10.13 29.10 13.83
N ASP A 112 -11.21 28.35 14.09
CA ASP A 112 -11.22 26.89 14.29
C ASP A 112 -11.61 26.13 13.00
N LYS A 113 -11.77 26.82 11.87
CA LYS A 113 -12.08 26.22 10.57
C LYS A 113 -10.87 25.49 9.99
N VAL A 114 -11.11 24.35 9.34
CA VAL A 114 -10.11 23.50 8.69
C VAL A 114 -10.63 23.12 7.31
N TYR A 115 -9.75 23.12 6.31
CA TYR A 115 -10.01 22.76 4.92
C TYR A 115 -9.37 21.41 4.62
N GLY A 116 -10.01 20.59 3.79
CA GLY A 116 -9.49 19.26 3.45
C GLY A 116 -9.93 18.77 2.08
N LEU A 117 -9.08 17.95 1.48
CA LEU A 117 -9.26 17.35 0.17
C LEU A 117 -8.84 15.89 0.22
N ALA A 118 -9.64 15.02 -0.38
CA ALA A 118 -9.34 13.59 -0.50
C ALA A 118 -9.75 13.06 -1.88
N GLN A 119 -8.81 12.43 -2.58
CA GLN A 119 -8.98 11.98 -3.97
C GLN A 119 -8.39 10.60 -4.19
N CYS A 120 -9.15 9.71 -4.84
CA CYS A 120 -8.63 8.44 -5.34
C CYS A 120 -8.00 8.60 -6.73
N ARG A 121 -7.12 7.68 -7.12
CA ARG A 121 -6.62 7.59 -8.49
C ARG A 121 -7.76 7.16 -9.41
N ALA A 122 -7.97 7.86 -10.53
CA ALA A 122 -9.22 7.81 -11.29
C ALA A 122 -9.54 6.46 -11.97
N ASP A 123 -8.58 5.55 -12.01
CA ASP A 123 -8.71 4.18 -12.52
C ASP A 123 -9.06 3.14 -11.42
N VAL A 124 -9.01 3.52 -10.15
CA VAL A 124 -9.15 2.57 -9.02
C VAL A 124 -10.62 2.33 -8.66
N GLY A 125 -10.97 1.07 -8.45
CA GLY A 125 -12.33 0.66 -8.08
C GLY A 125 -12.76 1.18 -6.70
N ARG A 126 -14.08 1.36 -6.51
CA ARG A 126 -14.66 1.92 -5.27
C ARG A 126 -14.20 1.20 -3.99
N LYS A 127 -13.99 -0.13 -4.04
CA LYS A 127 -13.50 -0.92 -2.91
C LYS A 127 -12.11 -0.46 -2.46
N ASP A 128 -11.15 -0.46 -3.38
CA ASP A 128 -9.75 -0.19 -3.05
C ASP A 128 -9.52 1.30 -2.79
N CYS A 129 -10.27 2.17 -3.47
CA CYS A 129 -10.42 3.58 -3.12
C CYS A 129 -10.94 3.77 -1.68
N SER A 130 -11.97 3.01 -1.27
CA SER A 130 -12.49 3.06 0.10
C SER A 130 -11.49 2.58 1.15
N THR A 131 -10.69 1.54 0.86
CA THR A 131 -9.65 1.05 1.76
C THR A 131 -8.57 2.12 1.90
N CYS A 132 -7.99 2.56 0.78
CA CYS A 132 -6.92 3.54 0.72
C CYS A 132 -7.24 4.82 1.50
N ILE A 133 -8.44 5.39 1.33
CA ILE A 133 -8.83 6.63 2.00
C ILE A 133 -9.09 6.43 3.50
N LYS A 134 -9.57 5.26 3.94
CA LYS A 134 -9.70 4.94 5.38
C LYS A 134 -8.33 4.80 6.04
N ASP A 135 -7.40 4.13 5.38
CA ASP A 135 -6.04 3.96 5.88
C ASP A 135 -5.31 5.32 5.90
N ALA A 136 -5.40 6.11 4.82
CA ALA A 136 -4.83 7.46 4.76
C ALA A 136 -5.35 8.39 5.87
N ALA A 137 -6.66 8.42 6.11
CA ALA A 137 -7.26 9.24 7.17
C ALA A 137 -6.85 8.80 8.60
N LYS A 138 -6.49 7.53 8.78
CA LYS A 138 -6.04 6.96 10.06
C LYS A 138 -4.53 7.15 10.27
N GLU A 139 -3.72 6.97 9.25
CA GLU A 139 -2.26 7.04 9.36
C GLU A 139 -1.73 8.48 9.33
N ILE A 140 -2.43 9.43 8.68
CA ILE A 140 -2.01 10.85 8.67
C ILE A 140 -1.94 11.45 10.09
N LEU A 141 -2.89 11.12 10.98
CA LEU A 141 -2.89 11.59 12.37
C LEU A 141 -1.76 11.00 13.23
N LYS A 142 -1.27 9.81 12.86
CA LYS A 142 -0.14 9.16 13.56
C LYS A 142 1.22 9.68 13.07
N ARG A 143 1.32 9.92 11.76
CA ARG A 143 2.56 10.33 11.08
C ARG A 143 2.79 11.83 11.19
N CYS A 144 1.71 12.62 11.24
CA CYS A 144 1.71 14.05 11.53
C CYS A 144 1.02 14.36 12.89
N PRO A 145 1.60 13.94 14.03
CA PRO A 145 1.02 14.20 15.34
C PRO A 145 1.14 15.68 15.71
N ASN A 146 -0.01 16.34 15.88
CA ASN A 146 -0.20 17.75 16.25
C ASN A 146 0.09 18.81 15.16
N GLN A 147 0.31 18.43 13.88
CA GLN A 147 0.42 19.41 12.78
C GLN A 147 -0.94 19.79 12.21
N ALA A 148 -1.09 21.07 11.86
CA ALA A 148 -2.33 21.68 11.37
C ALA A 148 -2.41 21.80 9.84
N ASP A 149 -1.28 21.64 9.13
CA ASP A 149 -1.18 21.40 7.68
C ASP A 149 -0.43 20.08 7.44
N ALA A 150 -1.09 19.12 6.78
CA ALA A 150 -0.59 17.77 6.60
C ALA A 150 -1.10 17.13 5.29
N ARG A 151 -0.27 16.27 4.69
CA ARG A 151 -0.53 15.53 3.44
C ARG A 151 -0.09 14.08 3.58
N ILE A 152 -0.79 13.16 2.92
CA ILE A 152 -0.36 11.76 2.80
C ILE A 152 -0.70 11.21 1.40
N TRP A 153 0.25 10.48 0.81
CA TRP A 153 0.14 9.89 -0.53
C TRP A 153 0.22 8.36 -0.47
N TYR A 154 -0.65 7.68 -1.22
CA TYR A 154 -0.67 6.24 -1.45
C TYR A 154 -0.70 5.97 -2.96
N ASP A 155 -0.37 4.74 -3.40
CA ASP A 155 -0.40 4.38 -4.83
C ASP A 155 -1.81 4.51 -5.47
N PHE A 156 -2.88 4.52 -4.66
CA PHE A 156 -4.28 4.61 -5.09
C PHE A 156 -5.05 5.85 -4.60
N CYS A 157 -4.49 6.69 -3.73
CA CYS A 157 -5.20 7.87 -3.21
C CYS A 157 -4.27 8.92 -2.59
N PHE A 158 -4.81 10.12 -2.38
CA PHE A 158 -4.17 11.27 -1.74
C PHE A 158 -5.16 11.93 -0.78
N LEU A 159 -4.66 12.43 0.34
CA LEU A 159 -5.42 13.19 1.33
C LEU A 159 -4.57 14.35 1.89
N ARG A 160 -5.17 15.55 1.97
CA ARG A 160 -4.59 16.76 2.60
C ARG A 160 -5.61 17.41 3.54
N TYR A 161 -5.14 17.97 4.65
CA TYR A 161 -5.86 19.00 5.40
C TYR A 161 -4.94 20.17 5.76
N ASP A 162 -5.53 21.35 5.96
CA ASP A 162 -4.83 22.60 6.32
C ASP A 162 -5.81 23.52 7.07
N ILE A 163 -5.31 24.39 7.96
CA ILE A 163 -6.09 25.48 8.56
C ILE A 163 -6.23 26.69 7.63
N LYS A 164 -5.37 26.80 6.62
CA LYS A 164 -5.51 27.74 5.50
C LYS A 164 -6.39 27.12 4.41
N ASN A 165 -7.07 27.96 3.64
CA ASN A 165 -7.69 27.49 2.39
C ASN A 165 -6.60 27.30 1.34
N PHE A 166 -6.65 26.19 0.60
CA PHE A 166 -5.71 25.88 -0.49
C PHE A 166 -6.41 25.47 -1.79
N PHE A 167 -7.76 25.53 -1.83
CA PHE A 167 -8.52 25.00 -2.96
C PHE A 167 -8.32 25.86 -4.22
N GLY A 168 -7.87 25.21 -5.29
CA GLY A 168 -7.58 25.84 -6.57
C GLY A 168 -6.17 26.44 -6.67
N GLU A 169 -5.34 26.37 -5.61
CA GLU A 169 -3.98 26.90 -5.59
C GLU A 169 -2.94 25.82 -5.92
N VAL A 170 -1.90 26.18 -6.68
CA VAL A 170 -0.84 25.23 -7.11
C VAL A 170 0.27 25.16 -6.06
N ASP A 171 0.23 24.12 -5.22
CA ASP A 171 1.33 23.80 -4.31
C ASP A 171 2.26 22.73 -4.92
N THR A 172 3.40 23.21 -5.42
CA THR A 172 4.56 22.39 -5.82
C THR A 172 5.78 22.64 -4.90
N SER A 173 5.54 23.09 -3.66
CA SER A 173 6.62 23.47 -2.73
C SER A 173 7.34 22.26 -2.11
N PHE A 174 6.66 21.12 -2.02
CA PHE A 174 7.22 19.84 -1.58
C PHE A 174 6.94 18.76 -2.64
N GLY A 175 7.99 18.12 -3.14
CA GLY A 175 7.90 17.08 -4.17
C GLY A 175 8.66 15.81 -3.79
N ILE A 176 7.99 14.65 -3.85
CA ILE A 176 8.62 13.33 -3.67
C ILE A 176 8.82 12.67 -5.04
N PHE A 177 9.99 12.09 -5.26
CA PHE A 177 10.35 11.40 -6.50
C PHE A 177 10.76 9.94 -6.22
N TYR A 178 10.18 9.00 -6.98
CA TYR A 178 10.55 7.58 -6.93
C TYR A 178 11.16 7.19 -8.27
N LEU A 179 12.44 6.86 -8.27
CA LEU A 179 13.26 6.61 -9.45
C LEU A 179 13.48 5.11 -9.59
N ASN A 180 13.20 4.51 -10.75
CA ASN A 180 13.68 3.15 -11.00
C ASN A 180 15.23 3.15 -10.94
N VAL A 181 15.82 2.16 -10.27
CA VAL A 181 17.28 2.12 -10.08
C VAL A 181 18.05 1.84 -11.39
N GLU A 182 17.37 1.29 -12.40
CA GLU A 182 17.92 0.95 -13.70
C GLU A 182 17.70 2.06 -14.75
N ASN A 183 18.65 2.18 -15.68
CA ASN A 183 18.58 3.11 -16.81
C ASN A 183 18.02 2.42 -18.06
N VAL A 184 17.45 3.21 -18.97
CA VAL A 184 17.10 2.75 -20.32
C VAL A 184 18.35 2.63 -21.21
N THR A 185 18.34 1.67 -22.14
CA THR A 185 19.48 1.40 -23.04
C THR A 185 19.61 2.39 -24.19
N ASN A 186 18.52 3.02 -24.63
CA ASN A 186 18.53 4.09 -25.63
C ASN A 186 17.81 5.35 -25.09
N PRO A 187 18.53 6.21 -24.35
CA PRO A 187 17.96 7.42 -23.76
C PRO A 187 17.38 8.42 -24.77
N LYS A 188 18.01 8.57 -25.94
CA LYS A 188 17.58 9.58 -26.94
C LYS A 188 16.19 9.25 -27.50
N THR A 189 15.97 8.00 -27.89
CA THR A 189 14.64 7.56 -28.35
C THR A 189 13.65 7.53 -27.19
N PHE A 190 14.04 6.99 -26.03
CA PHE A 190 13.16 6.89 -24.87
C PHE A 190 12.63 8.26 -24.40
N ASN A 191 13.50 9.24 -24.19
CA ASN A 191 13.12 10.56 -23.69
C ASN A 191 12.23 11.31 -24.69
N LYS A 192 12.44 11.13 -26.00
CA LYS A 192 11.58 11.71 -27.04
C LYS A 192 10.15 11.13 -26.96
N GLU A 193 10.03 9.81 -27.02
CA GLU A 193 8.71 9.15 -27.01
C GLU A 193 7.99 9.30 -25.66
N LEU A 194 8.74 9.41 -24.56
CA LEU A 194 8.22 9.76 -23.24
C LEU A 194 7.70 11.20 -23.19
N GLY A 195 8.40 12.17 -23.77
CA GLY A 195 7.92 13.56 -23.88
C GLY A 195 6.60 13.64 -24.65
N THR A 196 6.56 13.09 -25.87
CA THR A 196 5.35 13.03 -26.70
C THR A 196 4.20 12.24 -26.06
N LEU A 197 4.51 11.30 -25.16
CA LEU A 197 3.52 10.62 -24.31
C LEU A 197 3.00 11.54 -23.18
N MET A 198 3.89 12.24 -22.48
CA MET A 198 3.56 13.19 -21.41
C MET A 198 2.69 14.34 -21.91
N ASP A 199 3.08 14.99 -23.02
CA ASP A 199 2.31 16.08 -23.65
C ASP A 199 0.88 15.62 -23.98
N ARG A 200 0.77 14.43 -24.56
CA ARG A 200 -0.52 13.81 -24.94
C ARG A 200 -1.40 13.51 -23.73
N ILE A 201 -0.86 13.06 -22.60
CA ILE A 201 -1.68 12.75 -21.41
C ILE A 201 -1.98 13.98 -20.56
N SER A 202 -1.07 14.95 -20.45
CA SER A 202 -1.35 16.25 -19.84
C SER A 202 -2.45 16.99 -20.60
N SER A 203 -2.44 16.94 -21.93
CA SER A 203 -3.52 17.45 -22.77
C SER A 203 -4.87 16.76 -22.53
N LYS A 204 -4.89 15.45 -22.21
CA LYS A 204 -6.12 14.76 -21.78
C LYS A 204 -6.57 15.23 -20.39
N ALA A 205 -5.66 15.40 -19.44
CA ALA A 205 -5.97 15.72 -18.05
C ALA A 205 -6.75 17.04 -17.88
N VAL A 206 -6.40 18.06 -18.67
CA VAL A 206 -7.01 19.40 -18.61
C VAL A 206 -8.42 19.49 -19.24
N VAL A 207 -8.88 18.43 -19.93
CA VAL A 207 -10.25 18.35 -20.46
C VAL A 207 -11.24 18.09 -19.33
N ALA A 208 -12.25 18.94 -19.18
CA ALA A 208 -13.19 18.91 -18.04
C ALA A 208 -13.83 17.53 -17.77
N GLY A 209 -14.21 16.79 -18.82
CA GLY A 209 -14.78 15.44 -18.69
C GLY A 209 -13.83 14.40 -18.07
N ASN A 210 -12.52 14.59 -18.25
CA ASN A 210 -11.47 13.69 -17.75
C ASN A 210 -11.06 13.98 -16.29
N LYS A 211 -11.62 15.02 -15.66
CA LYS A 211 -11.53 15.29 -14.21
C LYS A 211 -10.08 15.33 -13.68
N GLY A 212 -9.17 15.95 -14.44
CA GLY A 212 -7.76 16.08 -14.06
C GLY A 212 -6.90 14.84 -14.32
N ASN A 213 -7.45 13.74 -14.83
CA ASN A 213 -6.70 12.50 -15.10
C ASN A 213 -6.40 12.31 -16.59
N GLY A 214 -5.16 11.97 -16.91
CA GLY A 214 -4.73 11.60 -18.26
C GLY A 214 -3.84 10.36 -18.22
N ARG A 215 -4.03 9.44 -19.17
CA ARG A 215 -3.17 8.25 -19.29
C ARG A 215 -3.14 7.73 -20.72
N ASP A 216 -2.05 7.03 -21.03
CA ASP A 216 -1.81 6.40 -22.33
C ASP A 216 -0.54 5.52 -22.26
N LYS A 217 -0.27 4.80 -23.34
CA LYS A 217 0.97 4.04 -23.54
C LYS A 217 1.55 4.27 -24.94
N THR A 218 2.85 4.04 -25.09
CA THR A 218 3.55 4.09 -26.38
C THR A 218 4.45 2.87 -26.51
N LYS A 219 4.39 2.15 -27.65
CA LYS A 219 5.36 1.09 -27.96
C LYS A 219 6.67 1.72 -28.42
N LEU A 220 7.76 1.39 -27.73
CA LEU A 220 9.13 1.81 -28.05
C LEU A 220 9.82 0.81 -28.98
N THR A 221 9.49 -0.47 -28.81
CA THR A 221 9.89 -1.60 -29.67
C THR A 221 8.74 -2.62 -29.71
N PRO A 222 8.80 -3.70 -30.51
CA PRO A 222 7.78 -4.75 -30.49
C PRO A 222 7.57 -5.39 -29.10
N PHE A 223 8.59 -5.37 -28.24
CA PHE A 223 8.62 -6.04 -26.93
C PHE A 223 8.67 -5.06 -25.75
N LEU A 224 8.68 -3.74 -26.00
CA LEU A 224 8.85 -2.73 -24.95
C LEU A 224 7.82 -1.62 -25.10
N THR A 225 6.98 -1.47 -24.09
CA THR A 225 5.93 -0.44 -24.00
C THR A 225 6.21 0.44 -22.79
N VAL A 226 6.17 1.76 -22.97
CA VAL A 226 6.14 2.72 -21.86
C VAL A 226 4.70 3.09 -21.54
N TYR A 227 4.35 3.01 -20.26
CA TYR A 227 3.04 3.32 -19.70
C TYR A 227 3.14 4.63 -18.92
N ALA A 228 2.15 5.51 -19.02
CA ALA A 228 2.17 6.77 -18.28
C ALA A 228 0.78 7.22 -17.79
N LEU A 229 0.76 7.87 -16.62
CA LEU A 229 -0.42 8.44 -15.99
C LEU A 229 -0.07 9.78 -15.33
N VAL A 230 -0.90 10.78 -15.58
CA VAL A 230 -0.95 12.07 -14.90
C VAL A 230 -2.28 12.21 -14.17
N GLN A 231 -2.27 12.79 -12.98
CA GLN A 231 -3.49 13.17 -12.28
C GLN A 231 -3.31 14.47 -11.48
N CYS A 232 -4.14 15.47 -11.77
CA CYS A 232 -4.32 16.67 -10.96
C CYS A 232 -5.36 16.45 -9.86
N THR A 233 -5.29 17.23 -8.78
CA THR A 233 -6.41 17.36 -7.83
C THR A 233 -7.56 18.14 -8.47
N ARG A 234 -8.80 17.72 -8.20
CA ARG A 234 -10.01 18.19 -8.91
C ARG A 234 -10.56 19.55 -8.44
N ASP A 235 -9.83 20.23 -7.58
CA ASP A 235 -10.02 21.64 -7.20
C ASP A 235 -9.32 22.61 -8.16
N LEU A 236 -8.28 22.16 -8.88
CA LEU A 236 -7.55 23.00 -9.82
C LEU A 236 -8.34 23.33 -11.10
N SER A 237 -8.12 24.53 -11.61
CA SER A 237 -8.54 24.92 -12.96
C SER A 237 -7.71 24.16 -14.02
N PRO A 238 -8.17 24.08 -15.29
CA PRO A 238 -7.38 23.50 -16.38
C PRO A 238 -5.99 24.14 -16.55
N LEU A 239 -5.88 25.45 -16.35
CA LEU A 239 -4.62 26.20 -16.40
C LEU A 239 -3.67 25.77 -15.27
N PHE A 240 -4.16 25.73 -14.02
CA PHE A 240 -3.36 25.34 -12.87
C PHE A 240 -2.98 23.86 -12.86
N CYS A 241 -3.87 22.99 -13.36
CA CYS A 241 -3.54 21.59 -13.63
C CYS A 241 -2.39 21.48 -14.65
N SER A 242 -2.47 22.20 -15.78
CA SER A 242 -1.39 22.27 -16.78
C SER A 242 -0.07 22.75 -16.17
N GLN A 243 -0.11 23.81 -15.35
CA GLN A 243 1.08 24.35 -14.66
C GLN A 243 1.73 23.33 -13.71
N CYS A 244 0.94 22.63 -12.89
CA CYS A 244 1.46 21.62 -11.98
C CYS A 244 2.09 20.44 -12.75
N LEU A 245 1.41 19.94 -13.79
CA LEU A 245 1.94 18.87 -14.64
C LEU A 245 3.22 19.27 -15.37
N ALA A 246 3.29 20.49 -15.92
CA ALA A 246 4.49 21.01 -16.56
C ALA A 246 5.70 20.98 -15.61
N ILE A 247 5.56 21.54 -14.40
CA ILE A 247 6.60 21.53 -13.34
C ILE A 247 7.02 20.09 -13.01
N ALA A 248 6.06 19.17 -12.88
CA ALA A 248 6.37 17.78 -12.58
C ALA A 248 7.11 17.06 -13.72
N THR A 249 6.80 17.37 -14.98
CA THR A 249 7.49 16.80 -16.15
C THR A 249 8.85 17.45 -16.44
N GLU A 250 9.05 18.73 -16.13
CA GLU A 250 10.34 19.43 -16.28
C GLU A 250 11.44 18.73 -15.46
N ASN A 251 11.10 18.35 -14.22
CA ASN A 251 11.97 17.59 -13.32
C ASN A 251 12.35 16.19 -13.84
N PHE A 252 11.77 15.70 -14.94
CA PHE A 252 12.16 14.41 -15.52
C PHE A 252 13.53 14.46 -16.20
N GLN A 253 13.93 15.63 -16.73
CA GLN A 253 15.24 15.79 -17.39
C GLN A 253 16.38 15.78 -16.36
N THR A 254 16.13 16.33 -15.18
CA THR A 254 17.11 16.50 -14.09
C THR A 254 17.12 15.32 -13.11
N ILE A 255 15.96 14.93 -12.59
CA ILE A 255 15.83 13.93 -11.51
C ILE A 255 15.56 12.53 -12.06
N CYS A 256 14.55 12.37 -12.93
CA CYS A 256 14.23 11.07 -13.55
C CYS A 256 15.20 10.63 -14.64
N LYS A 257 16.21 11.45 -14.95
CA LYS A 257 17.28 11.30 -15.94
C LYS A 257 17.53 9.85 -16.40
N ASN A 258 16.93 9.49 -17.53
CA ASN A 258 17.09 8.21 -18.25
C ASN A 258 16.69 6.94 -17.45
N ARG A 259 15.94 7.06 -16.34
CA ARG A 259 15.47 5.89 -15.56
C ARG A 259 14.35 5.15 -16.28
N LYS A 260 14.29 3.81 -16.10
CA LYS A 260 13.24 2.93 -16.66
C LYS A 260 11.81 3.23 -16.15
N GLY A 261 11.70 3.97 -15.05
CA GLY A 261 10.44 4.39 -14.47
C GLY A 261 10.68 5.57 -13.54
N CYS A 262 9.70 6.45 -13.41
CA CYS A 262 9.73 7.55 -12.46
C CYS A 262 8.33 7.88 -11.95
N ARG A 263 8.24 8.33 -10.70
CA ARG A 263 7.04 8.92 -10.10
C ARG A 263 7.42 10.28 -9.55
N ALA A 264 6.58 11.29 -9.75
CA ALA A 264 6.65 12.61 -9.13
C ALA A 264 5.34 12.90 -8.40
N LEU A 265 5.41 13.27 -7.13
CA LEU A 265 4.26 13.49 -6.26
C LEU A 265 4.35 14.89 -5.64
N TYR A 266 3.39 15.74 -5.98
CA TYR A 266 3.17 17.06 -5.39
C TYR A 266 1.78 17.11 -4.71
N SER A 267 1.47 18.22 -4.05
CA SER A 267 0.19 18.43 -3.35
C SER A 267 -1.01 18.47 -4.27
N ASN A 268 -0.84 18.94 -5.52
CA ASN A 268 -1.95 19.08 -6.47
C ASN A 268 -1.77 18.28 -7.77
N CYS A 269 -0.66 17.55 -7.95
CA CYS A 269 -0.48 16.68 -9.10
C CYS A 269 0.44 15.48 -8.85
N TYR A 270 0.14 14.40 -9.57
CA TYR A 270 0.88 13.13 -9.62
C TYR A 270 1.25 12.85 -11.08
N VAL A 271 2.50 12.47 -11.33
CA VAL A 271 2.96 11.99 -12.64
C VAL A 271 3.72 10.69 -12.45
N ARG A 272 3.44 9.68 -13.27
CA ARG A 272 4.19 8.42 -13.28
C ARG A 272 4.37 7.89 -14.68
N TYR A 273 5.56 7.36 -14.94
CA TYR A 273 5.81 6.43 -16.05
C TYR A 273 6.55 5.19 -15.58
N GLU A 274 6.33 4.07 -16.26
CA GLU A 274 6.98 2.79 -16.02
C GLU A 274 7.08 2.01 -17.35
N LEU A 275 7.98 1.02 -17.42
CA LEU A 275 8.06 0.05 -18.52
C LEU A 275 7.20 -1.22 -18.25
N TYR A 276 6.17 -1.11 -17.41
CA TYR A 276 5.21 -2.17 -17.08
C TYR A 276 3.82 -1.59 -16.78
N PRO A 277 2.72 -2.35 -16.96
CA PRO A 277 1.36 -1.90 -16.65
C PRO A 277 1.19 -1.62 -15.15
N PHE A 278 0.64 -0.45 -14.78
CA PHE A 278 0.41 -0.06 -13.37
C PHE A 278 -0.96 0.60 -13.09
N TYR A 279 -1.80 0.77 -14.10
CA TYR A 279 -3.13 1.37 -14.01
C TYR A 279 -4.22 0.43 -14.57
N PHE A 280 -5.48 0.57 -14.13
CA PHE A 280 -6.55 -0.38 -14.43
C PHE A 280 -7.45 0.01 -15.63
N PRO A 281 -7.84 -0.90 -16.54
CA PRO A 281 -7.45 -2.32 -16.58
C PRO A 281 -5.95 -2.46 -16.86
N LEU A 282 -5.32 -3.42 -16.17
CA LEU A 282 -3.93 -3.77 -16.43
C LEU A 282 -3.85 -4.52 -17.76
N ASP A 283 -2.94 -4.10 -18.62
CA ASP A 283 -2.60 -4.83 -19.83
C ASP A 283 -1.90 -6.16 -19.50
N SER A 284 -2.09 -7.17 -20.35
CA SER A 284 -1.48 -8.51 -20.21
C SER A 284 0.02 -8.56 -20.51
N ASP A 285 0.61 -7.46 -20.97
CA ASP A 285 2.03 -7.36 -21.37
C ASP A 285 2.97 -7.34 -20.13
N SER A 286 3.03 -8.46 -19.40
CA SER A 286 3.84 -8.63 -18.19
C SER A 286 5.33 -8.85 -18.51
N ALA A 287 6.01 -7.79 -18.94
CA ALA A 287 7.48 -7.78 -18.98
C ALA A 287 8.08 -7.85 -17.57
N ASN A 288 9.21 -8.56 -17.40
CA ASN A 288 9.96 -8.64 -16.15
C ASN A 288 10.69 -7.31 -15.83
N ALA A 289 9.92 -6.28 -15.48
CA ALA A 289 10.45 -5.01 -15.01
C ALA A 289 10.76 -5.07 -13.50
N SER A 290 11.99 -4.72 -13.14
CA SER A 290 12.39 -4.58 -11.74
C SER A 290 11.58 -3.49 -11.05
N LYS A 291 10.94 -3.85 -9.93
CA LYS A 291 10.16 -2.94 -9.07
C LYS A 291 11.02 -2.18 -8.05
N ALA A 292 12.36 -2.28 -8.16
CA ALA A 292 13.29 -1.58 -7.27
C ALA A 292 13.29 -0.07 -7.58
N HIS A 293 12.90 0.73 -6.59
CA HIS A 293 12.89 2.19 -6.68
C HIS A 293 13.80 2.80 -5.60
N HIS A 294 14.55 3.84 -5.98
CA HIS A 294 15.21 4.79 -5.09
C HIS A 294 14.30 6.01 -4.86
N VAL A 295 14.41 6.68 -3.71
CA VAL A 295 13.56 7.81 -3.33
C VAL A 295 14.40 9.08 -3.19
N SER A 296 13.89 10.20 -3.72
CA SER A 296 14.49 11.52 -3.60
C SER A 296 13.41 12.55 -3.23
N VAL A 297 13.76 13.55 -2.42
CA VAL A 297 12.81 14.58 -1.93
C VAL A 297 13.33 15.97 -2.29
N VAL A 298 12.45 16.84 -2.77
CA VAL A 298 12.77 18.19 -3.22
C VAL A 298 11.88 19.21 -2.51
N PHE A 299 12.51 20.25 -1.97
CA PHE A 299 11.84 21.43 -1.44
C PHE A 299 12.08 22.59 -2.41
N LYS A 300 11.02 23.28 -2.82
CA LYS A 300 11.11 24.53 -3.58
C LYS A 300 10.90 25.70 -2.61
N PRO A 301 11.78 26.73 -2.61
CA PRO A 301 11.58 27.90 -1.76
C PRO A 301 10.20 28.53 -1.99
N GLN A 302 9.50 28.82 -0.89
CA GLN A 302 8.33 29.70 -0.91
C GLN A 302 8.84 31.10 -1.28
N VAL A 303 8.33 31.68 -2.36
CA VAL A 303 8.61 33.07 -2.71
C VAL A 303 7.71 33.94 -1.84
N SER A 304 8.34 34.74 -0.97
CA SER A 304 7.71 35.69 -0.05
C SER A 304 7.31 36.99 -0.73
#